data_AF-A0A1Q7Z418-F1
#
_entry.id   AF-A0A1Q7Z418-F1
#
_cell.length_a   1.000
_cell.length_b   1.000
_cell.length_c   1.000
_cell.angle_alpha   90.00
_cell.angle_beta   90.00
_cell.angle_gamma   90.00
#
_symmetry.space_group_name_H-M   'P 1'
#
loop_
_entity.id
_entity.type
_entity.pdbx_description
1 polymer ?
#
loop_
_entity_poly.entity_id
_entity_poly.type
_entity_poly.pdbx_seq_one_letter_code
_entity_poly.pdbx_strand_id
1 'polypeptide(L)'
;MLDGYLTVDLGAWHFHLCVGEHRGAATPEQAARRRVARAAFFRTDGGSCVPGSWGLRLWNGHGEQMITVFFPNPWLDDEQQRTREPRWEKTALWEDLRRRYALSACGVAGSDRPATSA
;
A
#
# COMPACT_ATOMS: atom_id res chain seq x y z
N MET A 1 4.00 -24.54 -1.52
CA MET A 1 3.23 -23.30 -1.74
C MET A 1 3.68 -22.32 -0.67
N LEU A 2 4.20 -21.15 -1.05
CA LEU A 2 4.80 -20.17 -0.13
C LEU A 2 3.70 -19.63 0.81
N ASP A 3 3.98 -19.53 2.12
CA ASP A 3 3.00 -19.25 3.20
C ASP A 3 2.43 -17.80 3.20
N GLY A 4 2.03 -17.25 2.05
CA GLY A 4 1.35 -15.93 1.97
C GLY A 4 2.19 -14.73 2.41
N TYR A 5 3.51 -14.90 2.55
CA TYR A 5 4.44 -13.84 2.92
C TYR A 5 4.99 -13.12 1.69
N LEU A 6 4.91 -11.80 1.69
CA LEU A 6 5.78 -10.94 0.90
C LEU A 6 7.06 -10.72 1.70
N THR A 7 8.20 -10.99 1.08
CA THR A 7 9.53 -10.69 1.64
C THR A 7 10.24 -9.71 0.72
N VAL A 8 10.77 -8.64 1.30
CA VAL A 8 11.65 -7.69 0.61
C VAL A 8 12.98 -7.71 1.34
N ASP A 9 14.05 -8.02 0.61
CA ASP A 9 15.42 -8.06 1.12
C ASP A 9 16.30 -7.10 0.32
N LEU A 10 16.92 -6.15 1.04
CA LEU A 10 17.82 -5.13 0.49
C LEU A 10 19.24 -5.28 1.07
N GLY A 11 19.56 -6.43 1.66
CA GLY A 11 20.85 -6.76 2.27
C GLY A 11 21.03 -6.16 3.66
N ALA A 12 21.05 -4.83 3.78
CA ALA A 12 21.23 -4.15 5.07
C ALA A 12 20.00 -4.24 5.97
N TRP A 13 18.82 -4.38 5.36
CA TRP A 13 17.56 -4.58 6.05
C TRP A 13 16.60 -5.36 5.15
N HIS A 14 15.67 -6.06 5.79
CA HIS A 14 14.59 -6.76 5.12
C HIS A 14 13.33 -6.64 5.97
N PHE A 15 12.18 -6.90 5.37
CA PHE A 15 10.92 -7.01 6.09
C PHE A 15 9.99 -8.03 5.45
N HIS A 16 9.06 -8.53 6.26
CA HIS A 16 8.05 -9.48 5.84
C HIS A 16 6.66 -8.92 6.11
N LEU A 17 5.75 -9.10 5.16
CA LEU A 17 4.34 -8.81 5.32
C LEU A 17 3.53 -10.07 5.04
N CYS A 18 2.58 -10.39 5.92
CA CYS A 18 1.61 -11.43 5.61
C CYS A 18 0.56 -10.81 4.69
N VAL A 19 0.65 -11.05 3.37
CA VAL A 19 -0.29 -10.50 2.38
C VAL A 19 -1.37 -11.51 1.96
N GLY A 20 -1.16 -12.79 2.27
CA GLY A 20 -2.12 -13.88 2.05
C GLY A 20 -2.35 -14.72 3.31
N GLU A 21 -2.94 -15.89 3.14
CA GLU A 21 -3.05 -16.89 4.19
C GLU A 21 -1.66 -17.41 4.58
N HIS A 22 -1.39 -17.46 5.88
CA HIS A 22 -0.11 -17.88 6.44
C HIS A 22 -0.33 -18.80 7.64
N ARG A 23 0.60 -19.73 7.88
CA ARG A 23 0.50 -20.75 8.94
C ARG A 23 1.29 -20.41 10.20
N GLY A 24 1.95 -19.26 10.24
CA GLY A 24 2.85 -18.88 11.34
C GLY A 24 2.16 -18.30 12.58
N ALA A 25 0.83 -18.28 12.65
CA ALA A 25 0.07 -17.75 13.79
C ALA A 25 -0.53 -18.88 14.63
N ALA A 26 -0.48 -18.73 15.96
CA ALA A 26 -1.02 -19.72 16.90
C ALA A 26 -2.54 -19.67 16.98
N THR A 27 -3.16 -18.52 16.68
CA THR A 27 -4.61 -18.33 16.72
C THR A 27 -5.14 -17.61 15.47
N PRO A 28 -6.43 -17.78 15.11
CA PRO A 28 -7.05 -17.04 14.01
C PRO A 28 -7.00 -15.51 14.20
N GLU A 29 -7.16 -15.05 15.43
CA GLU A 29 -7.05 -13.62 15.77
C GLU A 29 -5.64 -13.08 15.48
N GLN A 30 -4.60 -13.81 15.92
CA GLN A 30 -3.22 -13.46 15.61
C GLN A 30 -2.97 -13.49 14.11
N ALA A 31 -3.57 -14.43 13.38
CA ALA A 31 -3.47 -14.50 11.92
C ALA A 31 -4.06 -13.25 11.26
N ALA A 32 -5.24 -12.80 11.69
CA ALA A 32 -5.90 -11.59 11.20
C ALA A 32 -5.11 -10.31 11.51
N ARG A 33 -4.54 -10.20 12.71
CA ARG A 33 -3.71 -9.05 13.11
C ARG A 33 -2.38 -8.98 12.36
N ARG A 34 -1.82 -10.11 11.94
CA ARG A 34 -0.57 -10.15 11.16
C ARG A 34 -0.80 -9.94 9.67
N ARG A 35 -2.01 -10.23 9.17
CA ARG A 35 -2.36 -10.15 7.75
C ARG A 35 -2.74 -8.72 7.35
N VAL A 36 -2.19 -8.27 6.22
CA VAL A 36 -2.61 -7.04 5.54
C VAL A 36 -4.05 -7.23 5.10
N ALA A 37 -4.93 -6.30 5.50
CA ALA A 37 -6.35 -6.31 5.14
C ALA A 37 -6.76 -5.12 4.27
N ARG A 38 -6.00 -4.01 4.34
CA ARG A 38 -6.25 -2.82 3.54
C ARG A 38 -4.95 -2.19 3.07
N ALA A 39 -4.95 -1.70 1.84
CA ALA A 39 -3.91 -0.85 1.30
C ALA A 39 -4.56 0.39 0.66
N ALA A 40 -3.95 1.56 0.80
CA ALA A 40 -4.43 2.78 0.17
C ALA A 40 -3.26 3.67 -0.26
N PHE A 41 -3.33 4.15 -1.50
CA PHE A 41 -2.51 5.27 -1.94
C PHE A 41 -3.01 6.54 -1.27
N PHE A 42 -2.10 7.40 -0.82
CA PHE A 42 -2.43 8.69 -0.24
C PHE A 42 -1.54 9.79 -0.83
N ARG A 43 -2.10 11.01 -0.84
CA ARG A 43 -1.36 12.25 -1.01
C ARG A 43 -1.72 13.19 0.13
N THR A 44 -0.74 13.85 0.72
CA THR A 44 -0.98 15.00 1.61
C THR A 44 -0.63 16.28 0.88
N ASP A 45 -1.40 17.34 1.09
CA ASP A 45 -1.13 18.63 0.45
C ASP A 45 0.02 19.39 1.13
N GLY A 46 0.47 18.92 2.29
CA GLY A 46 1.57 19.53 3.06
C GLY A 46 1.14 20.78 3.83
N GLY A 47 2.09 21.39 4.53
CA GLY A 47 1.96 22.68 5.20
C GLY A 47 3.16 23.58 4.87
N SER A 48 3.19 24.82 5.40
CA SER A 48 4.27 25.79 5.12
C SER A 48 5.68 25.22 5.32
N CYS A 49 5.85 24.39 6.34
CA CYS A 49 7.14 23.79 6.73
C CYS A 49 7.36 22.35 6.26
N VAL A 50 6.31 21.66 5.79
CA VAL A 50 6.39 20.23 5.41
C VAL A 50 5.81 20.07 4.01
N PRO A 51 6.63 19.74 3.00
CA PRO A 51 6.11 19.46 1.67
C PRO A 51 5.04 18.36 1.69
N GLY A 52 4.14 18.39 0.72
CA GLY A 52 3.20 17.29 0.51
C GLY A 52 3.91 15.94 0.40
N SER A 53 3.20 14.85 0.66
CA SER A 53 3.75 13.49 0.61
C SER A 53 2.91 12.59 -0.28
N TRP A 54 3.57 11.68 -0.98
CA TRP A 54 2.95 10.66 -1.81
C TRP A 54 3.34 9.29 -1.25
N GLY A 55 2.36 8.43 -1.00
CA GLY A 55 2.63 7.17 -0.33
C GLY A 55 1.62 6.08 -0.58
N LEU A 56 1.97 4.90 -0.10
CA LEU A 56 1.11 3.73 0.06
C LEU A 56 1.12 3.36 1.55
N ARG A 57 -0.07 3.22 2.14
CA ARG A 57 -0.23 2.81 3.55
C ARG A 57 -1.01 1.52 3.64
N LEU A 58 -0.55 0.62 4.52
CA LEU A 58 -1.13 -0.69 4.74
C LEU A 58 -1.62 -0.81 6.18
N TRP A 59 -2.75 -1.51 6.35
CA TRP A 59 -3.35 -1.80 7.65
C TRP A 59 -3.67 -3.28 7.77
N ASN A 60 -3.63 -3.79 9.00
CA ASN A 60 -4.01 -5.18 9.28
C ASN A 60 -5.52 -5.36 9.43
N GLY A 61 -5.96 -6.60 9.70
CA GLY A 61 -7.37 -6.94 9.93
C GLY A 61 -8.04 -6.23 11.10
N HIS A 62 -7.29 -5.58 11.98
CA HIS A 62 -7.82 -4.79 13.10
C HIS A 62 -7.79 -3.28 12.83
N GLY A 63 -7.41 -2.86 11.61
CA GLY A 63 -7.31 -1.45 11.25
C GLY A 63 -6.08 -0.74 11.81
N GLU A 64 -5.11 -1.47 12.37
CA GLU A 64 -3.85 -0.91 12.84
C GLU A 64 -2.92 -0.66 11.65
N GLN A 65 -2.23 0.48 11.64
CA GLN A 65 -1.25 0.78 10.59
C GLN A 65 -0.06 -0.16 10.71
N MET A 66 0.29 -0.84 9.62
CA MET A 66 1.44 -1.75 9.56
C MET A 66 2.69 -1.04 9.02
N ILE A 67 2.59 -0.53 7.79
CA ILE A 67 3.72 0.12 7.10
C ILE A 67 3.23 1.28 6.25
N THR A 68 4.08 2.30 6.12
CA THR A 68 3.95 3.36 5.13
C THR A 68 5.16 3.31 4.21
N VAL A 69 4.90 3.22 2.91
CA VAL A 69 5.93 3.33 1.87
C VAL A 69 5.79 4.72 1.25
N PHE A 70 6.84 5.52 1.33
CA PHE A 70 6.89 6.84 0.70
C PHE A 70 7.49 6.73 -0.70
N PHE A 71 6.86 7.40 -1.65
CA PHE A 71 7.36 7.56 -3.01
C PHE A 71 8.23 8.82 -3.09
N PRO A 72 9.05 8.95 -4.16
CA PRO A 72 9.84 10.15 -4.38
C PRO A 72 9.00 11.44 -4.28
N ASN A 73 9.53 12.42 -3.55
CA ASN A 73 8.86 13.69 -3.32
C ASN A 73 9.29 14.71 -4.40
N PRO A 74 8.35 15.39 -5.09
CA PRO A 74 8.69 16.40 -6.08
C PRO A 74 9.45 17.61 -5.51
N TRP A 75 9.35 17.85 -4.20
CA TRP A 75 10.00 18.97 -3.52
C TRP A 75 11.35 18.62 -2.90
N LEU A 76 11.82 17.37 -3.01
CA LEU A 76 13.08 16.93 -2.43
C LEU A 76 14.07 16.51 -3.52
N ASP A 77 15.34 16.90 -3.37
CA ASP A 77 16.45 16.33 -4.14
C ASP A 77 16.85 14.95 -3.59
N ASP A 78 17.94 14.40 -4.13
CA ASP A 78 18.33 13.02 -3.85
C ASP A 78 19.04 12.94 -2.47
N GLU A 79 19.55 14.07 -1.98
CA GLU A 79 20.04 14.32 -0.62
C GLU A 79 18.92 14.69 0.37
N GLN A 80 17.65 14.55 -0.04
CA GLN A 80 16.44 14.85 0.76
C GLN A 80 16.34 16.32 1.20
N GLN A 81 16.99 17.24 0.48
CA GLN A 81 16.89 18.68 0.72
C GLN A 81 15.75 19.29 -0.09
N ARG A 82 15.13 20.34 0.48
CA ARG A 82 14.01 21.03 -0.15
C ARG A 82 14.48 21.82 -1.38
N THR A 83 13.86 21.55 -2.52
CA THR A 83 14.05 22.32 -3.75
C THR A 83 13.17 23.55 -3.78
N ARG A 84 13.60 24.57 -4.53
CA ARG A 84 12.80 25.78 -4.75
C ARG A 84 11.58 25.51 -5.65
N GLU A 85 11.79 24.78 -6.74
CA GLU A 85 10.76 24.42 -7.71
C GLU A 85 10.49 22.90 -7.63
N PRO A 86 9.23 22.46 -7.83
CA PRO A 86 8.87 21.05 -7.77
C PRO A 86 9.25 20.31 -9.07
N ARG A 87 9.76 19.09 -8.90
CA ARG A 87 10.05 18.12 -9.97
C ARG A 87 8.93 17.10 -10.07
N TRP A 88 7.84 17.46 -10.74
CA TRP A 88 6.62 16.65 -10.82
C TRP A 88 6.83 15.28 -11.49
N GLU A 89 7.83 15.13 -12.34
CA GLU A 89 8.22 13.84 -12.91
C GLU A 89 8.53 12.77 -11.85
N LYS A 90 8.93 13.18 -10.63
CA LYS A 90 9.14 12.27 -9.48
C LYS A 90 7.86 11.56 -9.03
N THR A 91 6.66 12.09 -9.32
CA THR A 91 5.38 11.44 -8.94
C THR A 91 4.91 10.37 -9.92
N ALA A 92 5.57 10.22 -11.08
CA ALA A 92 5.09 9.36 -12.16
C ALA A 92 4.83 7.91 -11.74
N LEU A 93 5.73 7.31 -10.96
CA LEU A 93 5.57 5.93 -10.47
C LEU A 93 4.36 5.78 -9.54
N TRP A 94 4.17 6.74 -8.62
CA TRP A 94 3.03 6.72 -7.71
C TRP A 94 1.71 6.83 -8.48
N GLU A 95 1.66 7.73 -9.48
CA GLU A 95 0.47 7.90 -10.29
C GLU A 95 0.14 6.67 -11.13
N ASP A 96 1.16 6.02 -11.70
CA ASP A 96 0.99 4.80 -12.49
C ASP A 96 0.44 3.65 -11.65
N LEU A 97 1.06 3.37 -10.51
CA LEU A 97 0.61 2.31 -9.60
C LEU A 97 -0.78 2.61 -9.05
N ARG A 98 -1.07 3.86 -8.67
CA ARG A 98 -2.41 4.24 -8.22
C ARG A 98 -3.43 4.01 -9.32
N ARG A 99 -3.13 4.40 -10.57
CA ARG A 99 -4.04 4.17 -11.70
C ARG A 99 -4.32 2.68 -11.89
N ARG A 100 -3.27 1.85 -11.86
CA ARG A 100 -3.38 0.41 -12.08
C ARG A 100 -4.13 -0.35 -10.98
N TYR A 101 -3.92 0.03 -9.72
CA TYR A 101 -4.37 -0.78 -8.58
C TYR A 101 -5.49 -0.16 -7.74
N ALA A 102 -5.74 1.15 -7.85
CA ALA A 102 -6.79 1.82 -7.07
C ALA A 102 -8.02 2.21 -7.90
N LEU A 103 -7.91 2.29 -9.24
CA LEU A 103 -9.03 2.70 -10.10
C LEU A 103 -9.96 1.54 -10.52
N SER A 104 -9.56 0.28 -10.33
CA SER A 104 -10.38 -0.90 -10.65
C SER A 104 -11.32 -1.35 -9.52
N ALA A 105 -11.33 -0.68 -8.36
CA ALA A 105 -12.21 -1.05 -7.25
C ALA A 105 -13.69 -0.64 -7.46
N CYS A 106 -14.00 0.11 -8.52
CA CYS A 106 -15.38 0.39 -8.93
C CYS A 106 -15.72 -0.44 -10.18
N GLY A 107 -16.14 -1.69 -9.98
CA GLY A 107 -16.79 -2.49 -11.02
C GLY A 107 -16.28 -3.91 -11.21
N VAL A 108 -16.53 -4.80 -10.24
CA VAL A 108 -17.05 -6.16 -10.53
C VAL A 108 -17.86 -6.64 -9.32
N ALA A 109 -19.14 -6.25 -9.25
CA ALA A 109 -20.16 -7.01 -8.55
C ALA A 109 -21.21 -7.41 -9.60
N GLY A 110 -20.75 -8.18 -10.59
CA GLY A 110 -21.62 -8.87 -11.52
C GLY A 110 -22.26 -10.05 -10.81
N SER A 111 -23.56 -9.96 -10.61
CA SER A 111 -24.41 -11.00 -10.03
C SER A 111 -24.44 -12.24 -10.93
N ASP A 112 -23.88 -13.35 -10.48
CA ASP A 112 -24.35 -14.68 -10.89
C ASP A 112 -25.16 -15.27 -9.74
N ARG A 113 -26.47 -15.01 -9.78
CA ARG A 113 -27.46 -15.81 -9.07
C ARG A 113 -28.10 -16.72 -10.12
N PRO A 114 -27.97 -18.06 -10.05
CA PRO A 114 -28.58 -18.92 -11.04
C PRO A 114 -30.10 -18.80 -10.95
N ALA A 115 -30.74 -18.61 -12.11
CA ALA A 115 -32.19 -18.68 -12.23
C ALA A 115 -32.63 -20.12 -11.99
N THR A 116 -33.19 -20.40 -10.81
CA THR A 116 -34.06 -21.57 -10.62
C THR A 116 -35.34 -21.32 -11.39
N SER A 117 -35.50 -22.03 -12.51
CA SER A 117 -36.78 -22.25 -13.18
C SER A 117 -37.68 -23.13 -12.30
N ALA A 118 -38.88 -22.66 -12.01
CA ALA A 118 -40.03 -23.44 -11.59
C ALA A 118 -41.17 -23.16 -12.57
#